data_AF-W2SRM2-F1
#
_entry.id   AF-W2SRM2-F1
#
_cell.length_a   1.000
_cell.length_b   1.000
_cell.length_c   1.000
_cell.angle_alpha   90.00
_cell.angle_beta   90.00
_cell.angle_gamma   90.00
#
_symmetry.space_group_name_H-M   'P 1'
#
loop_
_entity.id
_entity.type
_entity.pdbx_description
1 polymer ?
#
loop_
_entity_poly.entity_id
_entity_poly.type
_entity_poly.pdbx_seq_one_letter_code
_entity_poly.pdbx_strand_id
1 'polypeptide(L)'
;MLNCLSSQDASKMFERNAECLRSRTETLDVEKLWSRIAMIINQCTERRYLRIRGYSNRDEIKVHVMPNEEAILDEYACSIISLGVGRDIQVETKMKKDMPMCAFYGADPIKEPNQEMYEEIGVFYHIAVGGKNGTSEASVLEPDTANYRIREVNHVDIATFLRSFIGKQIIDQLMIDIEGGEYDVFPFLLKGGDIERTNVVLCQLNIEIHLPDYAQKAQFFEFFVELLDDARYMPLVADTMLGHIRLYILNYEHPECTERYINGE
;
A
#
# COMPACT_ATOMS: atom_id res chain seq x y z
N MET A 1 -6.43 14.78 -29.89
CA MET A 1 -7.10 15.92 -29.20
C MET A 1 -8.03 15.44 -28.07
N LEU A 2 -8.62 14.23 -28.13
CA LEU A 2 -9.36 13.65 -27.00
C LEU A 2 -8.47 13.23 -25.81
N ASN A 3 -7.30 12.61 -26.04
CA ASN A 3 -6.44 12.07 -24.95
C ASN A 3 -5.85 13.14 -24.01
N CYS A 4 -5.74 14.41 -24.45
CA CYS A 4 -5.29 15.48 -23.56
C CYS A 4 -6.40 15.95 -22.60
N LEU A 5 -7.67 15.76 -22.97
CA LEU A 5 -8.81 16.19 -22.14
C LEU A 5 -9.02 15.22 -20.96
N SER A 6 -8.92 13.91 -21.17
CA SER A 6 -9.03 12.92 -20.08
C SER A 6 -7.92 13.07 -19.05
N SER A 7 -6.67 13.27 -19.49
CA SER A 7 -5.52 13.50 -18.60
C SER A 7 -5.65 14.81 -17.81
N GLN A 8 -6.08 15.91 -18.45
CA GLN A 8 -6.34 17.17 -17.73
C GLN A 8 -7.50 17.05 -16.73
N ASP A 9 -8.52 16.28 -17.06
CA ASP A 9 -9.66 16.07 -16.17
C ASP A 9 -9.31 15.17 -14.98
N ALA A 10 -8.45 14.17 -15.17
CA ALA A 10 -7.89 13.35 -14.11
C ALA A 10 -7.00 14.18 -13.17
N SER A 11 -6.13 15.04 -13.71
CA SER A 11 -5.32 15.97 -12.89
C SER A 11 -6.19 16.88 -12.02
N LYS A 12 -7.22 17.53 -12.61
CA LYS A 12 -8.17 18.34 -11.84
C LYS A 12 -8.96 17.54 -10.82
N MET A 13 -9.21 16.25 -11.06
CA MET A 13 -9.88 15.36 -10.10
C MET A 13 -9.02 15.20 -8.84
N PHE A 14 -7.71 14.95 -8.99
CA PHE A 14 -6.80 14.82 -7.86
C PHE A 14 -6.69 16.13 -7.05
N GLU A 15 -6.64 17.28 -7.72
CA GLU A 15 -6.64 18.59 -7.06
C GLU A 15 -7.90 18.80 -6.20
N ARG A 16 -9.10 18.57 -6.77
CA ARG A 16 -10.37 18.67 -6.03
C ARG A 16 -10.46 17.69 -4.87
N ASN A 17 -9.98 16.45 -5.06
CA ASN A 17 -9.94 15.45 -4.01
C ASN A 17 -9.06 15.93 -2.85
N ALA A 18 -7.86 16.47 -3.14
CA ALA A 18 -6.94 17.00 -2.12
C ALA A 18 -7.56 18.17 -1.34
N GLU A 19 -8.17 19.13 -2.04
CA GLU A 19 -8.85 20.28 -1.42
C GLU A 19 -9.98 19.85 -0.48
N CYS A 20 -10.81 18.87 -0.91
CA CYS A 20 -11.87 18.32 -0.08
C CYS A 20 -11.30 17.64 1.17
N LEU A 21 -10.27 16.79 1.01
CA LEU A 21 -9.65 16.10 2.13
C LEU A 21 -9.11 17.09 3.16
N ARG A 22 -8.31 18.07 2.72
CA ARG A 22 -7.72 19.11 3.59
C ARG A 22 -8.79 19.88 4.36
N SER A 23 -9.80 20.42 3.66
CA SER A 23 -10.85 21.21 4.31
C SER A 23 -11.67 20.43 5.34
N ARG A 24 -11.75 19.10 5.22
CA ARG A 24 -12.49 18.25 6.16
C ARG A 24 -11.64 17.65 7.27
N THR A 25 -10.31 17.71 7.16
CA THR A 25 -9.39 17.17 8.18
C THR A 25 -8.65 18.25 8.97
N GLU A 26 -8.43 19.45 8.42
CA GLU A 26 -7.58 20.49 9.03
C GLU A 26 -8.00 20.93 10.44
N THR A 27 -9.31 20.88 10.75
CA THR A 27 -9.84 21.29 12.05
C THR A 27 -10.10 20.12 13.01
N LEU A 28 -9.82 18.88 12.59
CA LEU A 28 -10.10 17.71 13.40
C LEU A 28 -8.97 17.44 14.39
N ASP A 29 -9.35 17.07 15.61
CA ASP A 29 -8.41 16.47 16.56
C ASP A 29 -8.12 15.00 16.19
N VAL A 30 -7.05 14.46 16.77
CA VAL A 30 -6.52 13.11 16.51
C VAL A 30 -7.60 12.02 16.62
N GLU A 31 -8.47 12.10 17.64
CA GLU A 31 -9.52 11.09 17.89
C GLU A 31 -10.65 11.18 16.85
N LYS A 32 -11.08 12.39 16.51
CA LYS A 32 -12.09 12.61 15.48
C LYS A 32 -11.57 12.25 14.10
N LEU A 33 -10.30 12.52 13.82
CA LEU A 33 -9.69 12.12 12.56
C LEU A 33 -9.72 10.59 12.43
N TRP A 34 -9.14 9.87 13.40
CA TRP A 34 -9.10 8.40 13.38
C TRP A 34 -10.48 7.79 13.13
N SER A 35 -11.49 8.24 13.88
CA SER A 35 -12.86 7.70 13.78
C SER A 35 -13.62 8.07 12.51
N ARG A 36 -13.17 9.07 11.73
CA ARG A 36 -13.92 9.60 10.57
C ARG A 36 -13.16 9.50 9.26
N ILE A 37 -11.85 9.26 9.28
CA ILE A 37 -11.00 9.44 8.10
C ILE A 37 -11.43 8.53 6.95
N ALA A 38 -11.83 7.27 7.21
CA ALA A 38 -12.29 6.38 6.16
C ALA A 38 -13.54 6.92 5.44
N MET A 39 -14.51 7.42 6.22
CA MET A 39 -15.70 8.09 5.67
C MET A 39 -15.34 9.35 4.90
N ILE A 40 -14.43 10.18 5.42
CA ILE A 40 -14.00 11.43 4.78
C ILE A 40 -13.33 11.13 3.44
N ILE A 41 -12.39 10.18 3.40
CA ILE A 41 -11.73 9.73 2.18
C ILE A 41 -12.76 9.32 1.15
N ASN A 42 -13.67 8.40 1.50
CA ASN A 42 -14.67 7.91 0.54
C ASN A 42 -15.65 8.97 0.04
N GLN A 43 -15.93 10.00 0.83
CA GLN A 43 -16.82 11.10 0.43
C GLN A 43 -16.11 12.16 -0.41
N CYS A 44 -14.81 12.37 -0.18
CA CYS A 44 -14.04 13.38 -0.89
C CYS A 44 -13.44 12.90 -2.21
N THR A 45 -13.30 11.59 -2.42
CA THR A 45 -12.50 11.07 -3.53
C THR A 45 -13.35 10.63 -4.71
N GLU A 46 -13.36 11.46 -5.76
CA GLU A 46 -13.81 11.03 -7.08
C GLU A 46 -12.81 10.04 -7.68
N ARG A 47 -13.33 9.03 -8.41
CA ARG A 47 -12.54 7.91 -8.97
C ARG A 47 -12.90 7.58 -10.41
N ARG A 48 -13.73 8.40 -11.04
CA ARG A 48 -14.43 8.08 -12.31
C ARG A 48 -13.50 7.83 -13.50
N TYR A 49 -12.26 8.32 -13.43
CA TYR A 49 -11.23 8.14 -14.45
C TYR A 49 -10.31 6.93 -14.20
N LEU A 50 -10.55 6.17 -13.13
CA LEU A 50 -9.67 5.09 -12.70
C LEU A 50 -10.36 3.74 -12.88
N ARG A 51 -9.68 2.79 -13.51
CA ARG A 51 -10.13 1.39 -13.66
C ARG A 51 -9.86 0.61 -12.37
N ILE A 52 -10.54 1.00 -11.30
CA ILE A 52 -10.37 0.39 -9.98
C ILE A 52 -11.00 -1.00 -9.92
N ARG A 53 -10.25 -1.97 -9.40
CA ARG A 53 -10.71 -3.32 -9.08
C ARG A 53 -10.44 -3.63 -7.61
N GLY A 54 -11.42 -4.26 -6.96
CA GLY A 54 -11.29 -4.78 -5.60
C GLY A 54 -11.05 -6.29 -5.60
N TYR A 55 -10.16 -6.73 -4.71
CA TYR A 55 -9.80 -8.11 -4.47
C TYR A 55 -10.12 -8.45 -3.01
N SER A 56 -11.11 -9.30 -2.78
CA SER A 56 -11.49 -9.73 -1.43
C SER A 56 -10.76 -10.99 -0.98
N ASN A 57 -10.43 -11.09 0.30
CA ASN A 57 -10.16 -12.36 0.99
C ASN A 57 -11.27 -12.58 2.06
N ARG A 58 -10.94 -13.23 3.18
CA ARG A 58 -11.91 -13.55 4.24
C ARG A 58 -12.34 -12.34 5.05
N ASP A 59 -11.51 -11.33 5.15
CA ASP A 59 -11.63 -10.27 6.15
C ASP A 59 -11.42 -8.87 5.57
N GLU A 60 -10.86 -8.72 4.37
CA GLU A 60 -10.58 -7.44 3.74
C GLU A 60 -10.81 -7.40 2.22
N ILE A 61 -10.74 -6.19 1.68
CA ILE A 61 -10.70 -5.91 0.25
C ILE A 61 -9.47 -5.05 -0.02
N LYS A 62 -8.49 -5.59 -0.76
CA LYS A 62 -7.38 -4.81 -1.31
C LYS A 62 -7.77 -4.26 -2.68
N VAL A 63 -7.33 -3.06 -2.99
CA VAL A 63 -7.75 -2.31 -4.18
C VAL A 63 -6.58 -2.15 -5.14
N HIS A 64 -6.83 -2.20 -6.44
CA HIS A 64 -5.82 -1.95 -7.47
C HIS A 64 -6.43 -1.19 -8.64
N VAL A 65 -5.76 -0.17 -9.15
CA VAL A 65 -6.08 0.43 -10.44
C VAL A 65 -5.41 -0.42 -11.49
N MET A 66 -6.22 -1.01 -12.38
CA MET A 66 -5.71 -1.86 -13.44
C MET A 66 -4.83 -1.05 -14.40
N PRO A 67 -3.72 -1.62 -14.87
CA PRO A 67 -2.85 -0.95 -15.82
C PRO A 67 -3.53 -0.73 -17.16
N ASN A 68 -3.09 0.30 -17.86
CA ASN A 68 -3.41 0.53 -19.26
C ASN A 68 -2.82 -0.59 -20.11
N GLU A 69 -3.61 -1.11 -21.05
CA GLU A 69 -3.27 -2.32 -21.82
C GLU A 69 -2.01 -2.13 -22.66
N GLU A 70 -1.72 -0.88 -23.07
CA GLU A 70 -0.54 -0.52 -23.86
C GLU A 70 0.69 -0.16 -23.00
N ALA A 71 0.54 0.00 -21.68
CA ALA A 71 1.63 0.48 -20.81
C ALA A 71 2.48 -0.67 -20.22
N ILE A 72 1.98 -1.90 -20.24
CA ILE A 72 2.70 -3.09 -19.75
C ILE A 72 2.91 -4.04 -20.93
N LEU A 73 3.96 -3.75 -21.71
CA LEU A 73 4.25 -4.44 -22.97
C LEU A 73 5.17 -5.67 -22.84
N ASP A 74 5.76 -5.91 -21.67
CA ASP A 74 6.70 -7.03 -21.46
C ASP A 74 6.31 -7.90 -20.25
N GLU A 75 6.58 -9.20 -20.36
CA GLU A 75 6.46 -10.15 -19.26
C GLU A 75 7.50 -9.73 -18.19
N TYR A 76 7.10 -9.65 -16.91
CA TYR A 76 7.90 -9.08 -15.80
C TYR A 76 8.06 -7.54 -15.76
N ALA A 77 7.30 -6.78 -16.56
CA ALA A 77 7.29 -5.31 -16.50
C ALA A 77 6.54 -4.75 -15.27
N CYS A 78 5.76 -5.57 -14.57
CA CYS A 78 5.12 -5.21 -13.31
C CYS A 78 5.54 -6.08 -12.12
N SER A 79 5.54 -5.47 -10.93
CA SER A 79 5.85 -6.13 -9.67
C SER A 79 4.85 -5.79 -8.56
N ILE A 80 4.36 -6.84 -7.92
CA ILE A 80 3.40 -6.77 -6.81
C ILE A 80 4.07 -7.36 -5.57
N ILE A 81 4.03 -6.62 -4.48
CA ILE A 81 4.72 -6.98 -3.23
C ILE A 81 3.70 -7.07 -2.10
N SER A 82 3.75 -8.17 -1.33
CA SER A 82 2.97 -8.39 -0.10
C SER A 82 3.91 -8.47 1.10
N LEU A 83 3.74 -7.58 2.07
CA LEU A 83 4.44 -7.62 3.37
C LEU A 83 3.46 -8.09 4.45
N GLY A 84 3.88 -9.10 5.21
CA GLY A 84 3.02 -9.82 6.16
C GLY A 84 1.99 -10.66 5.43
N VAL A 85 2.50 -11.60 4.64
CA VAL A 85 1.69 -12.53 3.84
C VAL A 85 0.67 -13.30 4.70
N GLY A 86 1.08 -13.68 5.92
CA GLY A 86 0.26 -14.50 6.79
C GLY A 86 -0.19 -15.80 6.12
N ARG A 87 -1.39 -16.27 6.48
CA ARG A 87 -1.95 -17.56 6.03
C ARG A 87 -3.12 -17.40 5.06
N ASP A 88 -3.27 -16.23 4.43
CA ASP A 88 -4.33 -15.97 3.46
C ASP A 88 -3.80 -15.23 2.23
N ILE A 89 -3.49 -15.98 1.17
CA ILE A 89 -2.97 -15.45 -0.10
C ILE A 89 -4.06 -15.29 -1.18
N GLN A 90 -5.34 -15.25 -0.79
CA GLN A 90 -6.45 -15.25 -1.75
C GLN A 90 -6.47 -14.00 -2.63
N VAL A 91 -6.08 -12.85 -2.09
CA VAL A 91 -6.00 -11.59 -2.86
C VAL A 91 -4.92 -11.73 -3.92
N GLU A 92 -3.72 -12.12 -3.53
CA GLU A 92 -2.59 -12.29 -4.43
C GLU A 92 -2.87 -13.33 -5.50
N THR A 93 -3.51 -14.45 -5.14
CA THR A 93 -3.94 -15.48 -6.09
C THR A 93 -4.91 -14.93 -7.14
N LYS A 94 -5.87 -14.09 -6.72
CA LYS A 94 -6.82 -13.46 -7.65
C LYS A 94 -6.13 -12.41 -8.52
N MET A 95 -5.24 -11.60 -7.95
CA MET A 95 -4.43 -10.64 -8.70
C MET A 95 -3.53 -11.33 -9.72
N LYS A 96 -2.88 -12.45 -9.37
CA LYS A 96 -2.04 -13.23 -10.30
C LYS A 96 -2.83 -13.79 -11.48
N LYS A 97 -4.10 -14.17 -11.27
CA LYS A 97 -4.99 -14.62 -12.36
C LYS A 97 -5.36 -13.49 -13.32
N ASP A 98 -5.63 -12.30 -12.80
CA ASP A 98 -5.98 -11.14 -13.64
C ASP A 98 -4.76 -10.48 -14.29
N MET A 99 -3.59 -10.58 -13.64
CA MET A 99 -2.32 -9.97 -14.07
C MET A 99 -1.21 -11.03 -14.10
N PRO A 100 -1.30 -12.03 -14.98
CA PRO A 100 -0.34 -13.14 -15.02
C PRO A 100 1.08 -12.69 -15.36
N MET A 101 1.23 -11.57 -16.06
CA MET A 101 2.52 -10.98 -16.46
C MET A 101 3.30 -10.35 -15.31
N CYS A 102 2.67 -10.08 -14.15
CA CYS A 102 3.36 -9.48 -13.01
C CYS A 102 4.15 -10.51 -12.20
N ALA A 103 5.30 -10.07 -11.69
CA ALA A 103 6.06 -10.79 -10.68
C ALA A 103 5.48 -10.50 -9.30
N PHE A 104 5.35 -11.55 -8.48
CA PHE A 104 4.83 -11.44 -7.11
C PHE A 104 5.94 -11.76 -6.11
N TYR A 105 6.03 -10.95 -5.06
CA TYR A 105 7.04 -11.08 -4.02
C TYR A 105 6.39 -10.95 -2.65
N GLY A 106 6.54 -11.97 -1.81
CA GLY A 106 5.98 -12.02 -0.46
C GLY A 106 7.09 -11.97 0.58
N ALA A 107 6.86 -11.28 1.69
CA ALA A 107 7.75 -11.32 2.84
C ALA A 107 6.97 -11.55 4.13
N ASP A 108 7.46 -12.46 4.96
CA ASP A 108 6.88 -12.75 6.27
C ASP A 108 7.93 -13.34 7.22
N PRO A 109 7.91 -12.99 8.52
CA PRO A 109 8.80 -13.58 9.53
C PRO A 109 8.50 -15.05 9.86
N ILE A 110 7.34 -15.57 9.48
CA ILE A 110 6.96 -16.98 9.67
C ILE A 110 7.11 -17.71 8.35
N LYS A 111 8.02 -18.67 8.32
CA LYS A 111 8.31 -19.46 7.12
C LYS A 111 7.21 -20.47 6.80
N GLU A 112 6.97 -21.44 7.67
CA GLU A 112 5.94 -22.44 7.47
C GLU A 112 4.62 -22.05 8.18
N PRO A 113 3.45 -22.10 7.51
CA PRO A 113 3.21 -22.61 6.15
C PRO A 113 3.29 -21.52 5.05
N ASN A 114 3.58 -20.27 5.40
CA ASN A 114 3.40 -19.12 4.51
C ASN A 114 4.22 -19.23 3.21
N GLN A 115 5.44 -19.76 3.28
CA GLN A 115 6.31 -20.00 2.13
C GLN A 115 5.67 -20.98 1.14
N GLU A 116 5.21 -22.14 1.61
CA GLU A 116 4.62 -23.17 0.74
C GLU A 116 3.41 -22.61 -0.01
N MET A 117 2.57 -21.83 0.68
CA MET A 117 1.41 -21.19 0.07
C MET A 117 1.84 -20.13 -0.97
N TYR A 118 2.75 -19.23 -0.60
CA TYR A 118 3.10 -18.10 -1.46
C TYR A 118 3.96 -18.50 -2.67
N GLU A 119 4.77 -19.56 -2.56
CA GLU A 119 5.60 -20.04 -3.69
C GLU A 119 4.76 -20.63 -4.85
N GLU A 120 3.46 -20.86 -4.66
CA GLU A 120 2.53 -21.17 -5.75
C GLU A 120 2.29 -19.98 -6.71
N ILE A 121 2.50 -18.75 -6.24
CA ILE A 121 2.17 -17.51 -6.97
C ILE A 121 3.38 -16.62 -7.25
N GLY A 122 4.45 -16.72 -6.46
CA GLY A 122 5.59 -15.80 -6.54
C GLY A 122 6.81 -16.25 -5.72
N VAL A 123 7.69 -15.29 -5.42
CA VAL A 123 8.90 -15.53 -4.61
C VAL A 123 8.62 -15.14 -3.16
N PHE A 124 8.98 -16.00 -2.22
CA PHE A 124 8.84 -15.74 -0.79
C PHE A 124 10.18 -15.42 -0.12
N TYR A 125 10.18 -14.41 0.76
CA TYR A 125 11.32 -14.03 1.59
C TYR A 125 10.94 -14.24 3.06
N HIS A 126 11.65 -15.16 3.72
CA HIS A 126 11.52 -15.39 5.17
C HIS A 126 12.25 -14.28 5.94
N ILE A 127 11.62 -13.10 6.03
CA ILE A 127 12.19 -11.91 6.64
C ILE A 127 11.08 -10.98 7.13
N ALA A 128 11.29 -10.34 8.29
CA ALA A 128 10.41 -9.27 8.74
C ALA A 128 10.80 -7.97 8.02
N VAL A 129 9.82 -7.28 7.43
CA VAL A 129 10.04 -5.97 6.79
C VAL A 129 9.35 -4.90 7.62
N GLY A 130 10.06 -3.85 7.99
CA GLY A 130 9.55 -2.77 8.84
C GLY A 130 10.29 -1.45 8.61
N GLY A 131 10.25 -0.54 9.60
CA GLY A 131 10.94 0.75 9.50
C GLY A 131 12.38 0.77 10.04
N LYS A 132 12.91 -0.35 10.53
CA LYS A 132 14.24 -0.42 11.15
C LYS A 132 14.96 -1.72 10.76
N ASN A 133 16.29 -1.65 10.68
CA ASN A 133 17.15 -2.83 10.56
C ASN A 133 17.49 -3.40 11.93
N GLY A 134 17.74 -4.70 11.97
CA GLY A 134 18.28 -5.39 13.15
C GLY A 134 17.24 -6.26 13.83
N THR A 135 17.56 -6.68 15.05
CA THR A 135 16.73 -7.64 15.79
C THR A 135 15.79 -6.89 16.72
N SER A 136 14.48 -7.08 16.56
CA SER A 136 13.45 -6.46 17.41
C SER A 136 12.20 -7.32 17.49
N GLU A 137 11.33 -7.00 18.45
CA GLU A 137 10.07 -7.69 18.65
C GLU A 137 9.07 -7.35 17.53
N ALA A 138 8.35 -8.37 17.03
CA ALA A 138 7.23 -8.25 16.12
C ALA A 138 6.09 -9.18 16.56
N SER A 139 4.85 -8.78 16.30
CA SER A 139 3.69 -9.66 16.43
C SER A 139 3.65 -10.61 15.23
N VAL A 140 3.60 -11.91 15.48
CA VAL A 140 3.57 -12.94 14.43
C VAL A 140 2.45 -13.93 14.67
N LEU A 141 1.80 -14.38 13.59
CA LEU A 141 0.76 -15.40 13.64
C LEU A 141 1.38 -16.80 13.78
N GLU A 142 1.23 -17.41 14.95
CA GLU A 142 1.83 -18.74 15.20
C GLU A 142 1.15 -19.83 14.36
N PRO A 143 1.93 -20.69 13.66
CA PRO A 143 1.38 -21.69 12.76
C PRO A 143 0.53 -22.75 13.47
N ASP A 144 0.90 -23.10 14.70
CA ASP A 144 0.28 -24.20 15.45
C ASP A 144 -1.05 -23.79 16.10
N THR A 145 -1.14 -22.53 16.54
CA THR A 145 -2.26 -22.06 17.37
C THR A 145 -3.14 -21.02 16.69
N ALA A 146 -2.70 -20.48 15.55
CA ALA A 146 -3.34 -19.35 14.87
C ALA A 146 -3.60 -18.15 15.81
N ASN A 147 -2.73 -17.97 16.82
CA ASN A 147 -2.75 -16.82 17.71
C ASN A 147 -1.52 -15.95 17.46
N TYR A 148 -1.70 -14.65 17.62
CA TYR A 148 -0.60 -13.70 17.58
C TYR A 148 0.27 -13.79 18.83
N ARG A 149 1.59 -13.78 18.63
CA ARG A 149 2.58 -13.72 19.70
C ARG A 149 3.70 -12.76 19.35
N ILE A 150 4.23 -12.11 20.36
CA ILE A 150 5.44 -11.29 20.23
C ILE A 150 6.65 -12.21 20.12
N ARG A 151 7.43 -12.04 19.06
CA ARG A 151 8.69 -12.78 18.80
C ARG A 151 9.80 -11.82 18.43
N GLU A 152 11.00 -12.17 18.84
CA GLU A 152 12.21 -11.50 18.37
C GLU A 152 12.51 -11.98 16.93
N VAL A 153 12.52 -11.05 15.98
CA VAL A 153 12.76 -11.35 14.57
C VAL A 153 13.78 -10.38 13.97
N ASN A 154 14.51 -10.85 12.97
CA ASN A 154 15.43 -10.00 12.22
C ASN A 154 14.65 -9.19 11.19
N HIS A 155 14.67 -7.87 11.37
CA HIS A 155 14.05 -6.91 10.49
C HIS A 155 15.04 -6.37 9.47
N VAL A 156 14.52 -6.16 8.26
CA VAL A 156 15.12 -5.30 7.25
C VAL A 156 14.19 -4.12 7.02
N ASP A 157 14.77 -2.93 6.94
CA ASP A 157 13.99 -1.73 6.63
C ASP A 157 13.40 -1.83 5.22
N ILE A 158 12.21 -1.27 5.04
CA ILE A 158 11.46 -1.39 3.79
C ILE A 158 12.23 -0.85 2.58
N ALA A 159 13.01 0.22 2.72
CA ALA A 159 13.79 0.77 1.62
C ALA A 159 14.90 -0.20 1.18
N THR A 160 15.61 -0.80 2.13
CA THR A 160 16.60 -1.85 1.87
C THR A 160 15.96 -3.09 1.25
N PHE A 161 14.81 -3.52 1.73
CA PHE A 161 14.08 -4.67 1.18
C PHE A 161 13.73 -4.44 -0.30
N LEU A 162 13.03 -3.35 -0.60
CA LEU A 162 12.62 -3.00 -1.96
C LEU A 162 13.82 -2.86 -2.90
N ARG A 163 14.88 -2.18 -2.47
CA ARG A 163 16.06 -1.93 -3.31
C ARG A 163 16.92 -3.17 -3.52
N SER A 164 17.21 -3.92 -2.45
CA SER A 164 18.29 -4.91 -2.44
C SER A 164 17.78 -6.34 -2.62
N PHE A 165 16.57 -6.64 -2.15
CA PHE A 165 15.99 -7.98 -2.25
C PHE A 165 15.09 -8.10 -3.48
N ILE A 166 14.23 -7.10 -3.70
CA ILE A 166 13.33 -7.10 -4.85
C ILE A 166 14.06 -6.63 -6.11
N GLY A 167 14.83 -5.54 -6.00
CA GLY A 167 15.69 -5.06 -7.09
C GLY A 167 14.92 -4.54 -8.32
N LYS A 168 13.64 -4.19 -8.15
CA LYS A 168 12.79 -3.60 -9.19
C LYS A 168 12.76 -2.08 -9.00
N GLN A 169 12.89 -1.34 -10.10
CA GLN A 169 12.82 0.12 -10.07
C GLN A 169 11.39 0.63 -9.92
N ILE A 170 10.41 -0.07 -10.50
CA ILE A 170 8.99 0.29 -10.42
C ILE A 170 8.27 -0.84 -9.68
N ILE A 171 7.61 -0.47 -8.59
CA ILE A 171 6.70 -1.32 -7.83
C ILE A 171 5.28 -0.86 -8.11
N ASP A 172 4.56 -1.71 -8.82
CA ASP A 172 3.21 -1.45 -9.30
C ASP A 172 2.19 -1.49 -8.17
N GLN A 173 2.39 -2.38 -7.20
CA GLN A 173 1.59 -2.47 -5.99
C GLN A 173 2.44 -2.92 -4.81
N LEU A 174 2.34 -2.20 -3.69
CA LEU A 174 2.82 -2.63 -2.39
C LEU A 174 1.62 -2.85 -1.46
N MET A 175 1.57 -3.98 -0.77
CA MET A 175 0.54 -4.32 0.20
C MET A 175 1.23 -4.52 1.55
N ILE A 176 0.81 -3.73 2.56
CA ILE A 176 1.45 -3.68 3.87
C ILE A 176 0.42 -4.12 4.90
N ASP A 177 0.70 -5.26 5.54
CA ASP A 177 -0.08 -5.78 6.65
C ASP A 177 0.88 -6.44 7.65
N ILE A 178 1.55 -5.61 8.45
CA ILE A 178 2.69 -6.03 9.29
C ILE A 178 2.42 -5.88 10.78
N GLU A 179 1.16 -6.07 11.18
CA GLU A 179 0.73 -6.25 12.58
C GLU A 179 1.18 -5.13 13.53
N GLY A 180 1.05 -3.87 13.10
CA GLY A 180 1.46 -2.67 13.84
C GLY A 180 2.82 -2.12 13.43
N GLY A 181 3.60 -2.84 12.62
CA GLY A 181 4.87 -2.35 12.09
C GLY A 181 4.71 -1.19 11.10
N GLU A 182 3.51 -0.96 10.56
CA GLU A 182 3.23 0.05 9.53
C GLU A 182 3.44 1.48 10.01
N TYR A 183 3.28 1.74 11.32
CA TYR A 183 3.55 3.05 11.92
C TYR A 183 5.02 3.47 11.70
N ASP A 184 5.95 2.54 11.88
CA ASP A 184 7.38 2.76 11.63
C ASP A 184 7.71 2.91 10.13
N VAL A 185 6.81 2.47 9.23
CA VAL A 185 6.98 2.56 7.78
C VAL A 185 6.48 3.88 7.20
N PHE A 186 5.52 4.57 7.83
CA PHE A 186 4.96 5.82 7.32
C PHE A 186 5.99 6.87 6.86
N PRO A 187 7.07 7.16 7.61
CA PRO A 187 8.07 8.15 7.19
C PRO A 187 8.79 7.77 5.88
N PHE A 188 8.87 6.48 5.54
CA PHE A 188 9.48 6.01 4.30
C PHE A 188 8.62 6.35 3.07
N LEU A 189 7.31 6.50 3.26
CA LEU A 189 6.32 6.74 2.21
C LEU A 189 6.13 8.22 1.89
N LEU A 190 6.72 9.13 2.65
CA LEU A 190 6.66 10.59 2.45
C LEU A 190 7.80 11.11 1.56
N LYS A 191 7.66 12.31 1.03
CA LYS A 191 8.65 12.94 0.16
C LYS A 191 9.91 13.28 0.96
N GLY A 192 11.07 13.03 0.37
CA GLY A 192 12.36 13.07 1.07
C GLY A 192 12.63 11.88 2.00
N GLY A 193 11.67 10.96 2.14
CA GLY A 193 11.82 9.70 2.86
C GLY A 193 12.81 8.73 2.19
N ASP A 194 13.10 7.62 2.87
CA ASP A 194 14.19 6.72 2.48
C ASP A 194 13.95 6.00 1.15
N ILE A 195 12.70 5.68 0.82
CA ILE A 195 12.37 5.02 -0.45
C ILE A 195 12.71 5.91 -1.64
N GLU A 196 12.48 7.22 -1.56
CA GLU A 196 12.84 8.16 -2.62
C GLU A 196 14.36 8.17 -2.89
N ARG A 197 15.18 7.92 -1.86
CA ARG A 197 16.63 7.81 -1.98
C ARG A 197 17.11 6.50 -2.61
N THR A 198 16.21 5.55 -2.88
CA THR A 198 16.55 4.24 -3.45
C THR A 198 16.38 4.13 -4.97
N ASN A 199 15.86 5.18 -5.64
CA ASN A 199 15.39 5.15 -7.04
C ASN A 199 14.29 4.10 -7.29
N VAL A 200 13.57 3.69 -6.24
CA VAL A 200 12.38 2.86 -6.36
C VAL A 200 11.16 3.77 -6.43
N VAL A 201 10.32 3.53 -7.44
CA VAL A 201 9.04 4.20 -7.66
C VAL A 201 7.95 3.28 -7.16
N LEU A 202 7.13 3.74 -6.21
CA LEU A 202 5.92 3.04 -5.79
C LEU A 202 4.71 3.69 -6.47
N CYS A 203 3.91 2.90 -7.18
CA CYS A 203 2.72 3.41 -7.85
C CYS A 203 1.46 3.28 -7.02
N GLN A 204 1.26 2.18 -6.31
CA GLN A 204 0.02 1.94 -5.57
C GLN A 204 0.33 1.27 -4.24
N LEU A 205 -0.42 1.64 -3.20
CA LEU A 205 -0.28 1.03 -1.88
C LEU A 205 -1.64 0.64 -1.30
N ASN A 206 -1.71 -0.55 -0.72
CA ASN A 206 -2.74 -0.93 0.25
C ASN A 206 -2.05 -1.07 1.61
N ILE A 207 -2.58 -0.45 2.64
CA ILE A 207 -2.00 -0.46 3.98
C ILE A 207 -3.11 -0.84 4.97
N GLU A 208 -2.91 -1.91 5.73
CA GLU A 208 -3.70 -2.20 6.93
C GLU A 208 -3.04 -1.52 8.13
N ILE A 209 -3.72 -0.48 8.61
CA ILE A 209 -3.28 0.33 9.74
C ILE A 209 -3.98 -0.20 10.99
N HIS A 210 -3.21 -0.86 11.84
CA HIS A 210 -3.71 -1.62 12.97
C HIS A 210 -4.29 -0.73 14.07
N LEU A 211 -5.24 -1.26 14.83
CA LEU A 211 -5.88 -0.55 15.95
C LEU A 211 -4.84 0.17 16.84
N PRO A 212 -4.87 1.51 16.91
CA PRO A 212 -3.82 2.30 17.54
C PRO A 212 -4.10 2.66 19.00
N ASP A 213 -3.01 2.96 19.72
CA ASP A 213 -3.05 3.84 20.89
C ASP A 213 -3.10 5.34 20.49
N TYR A 214 -3.10 6.25 21.46
CA TYR A 214 -3.18 7.68 21.16
C TYR A 214 -1.94 8.21 20.39
N ALA A 215 -0.75 7.71 20.71
CA ALA A 215 0.48 8.15 20.06
C ALA A 215 0.52 7.70 18.59
N GLN A 216 0.10 6.47 18.33
CA GLN A 216 -0.04 5.92 16.98
C GLN A 216 -1.09 6.67 16.15
N LYS A 217 -2.21 7.10 16.74
CA LYS A 217 -3.17 7.97 16.05
C LYS A 217 -2.54 9.33 15.69
N ALA A 218 -1.75 9.91 16.58
CA ALA A 218 -1.06 11.18 16.32
C ALA A 218 -0.04 11.01 15.18
N GLN A 219 0.74 9.94 15.19
CA GLN A 219 1.67 9.59 14.13
C GLN A 219 0.97 9.39 12.78
N PHE A 220 -0.17 8.69 12.75
CA PHE A 220 -0.97 8.57 11.54
C PHE A 220 -1.51 9.92 11.05
N PHE A 221 -1.93 10.81 11.96
CA PHE A 221 -2.39 12.14 11.58
C PHE A 221 -1.27 12.97 10.93
N GLU A 222 -0.09 13.01 11.56
CA GLU A 222 1.09 13.69 11.02
C GLU A 222 1.42 13.15 9.62
N PHE A 223 1.49 11.82 9.48
CA PHE A 223 1.68 11.16 8.19
C PHE A 223 0.61 11.57 7.17
N PHE A 224 -0.67 11.56 7.54
CA PHE A 224 -1.76 11.87 6.61
C PHE A 224 -1.72 13.32 6.12
N VAL A 225 -1.41 14.27 7.00
CA VAL A 225 -1.28 15.69 6.61
C VAL A 225 -0.09 15.89 5.69
N GLU A 226 1.07 15.34 6.05
CA GLU A 226 2.29 15.43 5.23
C GLU A 226 2.09 14.74 3.86
N LEU A 227 1.41 13.60 3.82
CA LEU A 227 1.08 12.89 2.58
C LEU A 227 0.26 13.79 1.61
N LEU A 228 -0.68 14.57 2.14
CA LEU A 228 -1.47 15.51 1.34
C LEU A 228 -0.64 16.72 0.90
N ASP A 229 0.29 17.19 1.72
CA ASP A 229 1.24 18.28 1.43
C ASP A 229 2.25 17.91 0.35
N ASP A 230 2.73 16.68 0.36
CA ASP A 230 3.64 16.16 -0.65
C ASP A 230 3.04 16.14 -2.05
N ALA A 231 1.71 16.06 -2.15
CA ALA A 231 0.95 15.95 -3.38
C ALA A 231 1.44 14.82 -4.32
N ARG A 232 2.09 13.80 -3.76
CA ARG A 232 2.60 12.63 -4.50
C ARG A 232 1.58 11.51 -4.56
N TYR A 233 0.95 11.22 -3.43
CA TYR A 233 -0.05 10.16 -3.29
C TYR A 233 -1.43 10.75 -3.01
N MET A 234 -2.45 10.13 -3.59
CA MET A 234 -3.84 10.43 -3.29
C MET A 234 -4.47 9.26 -2.54
N PRO A 235 -4.94 9.45 -1.30
CA PRO A 235 -5.90 8.55 -0.66
C PRO A 235 -7.15 8.43 -1.51
N LEU A 236 -7.52 7.22 -1.91
CA LEU A 236 -8.67 7.02 -2.81
C LEU A 236 -9.75 6.14 -2.18
N VAL A 237 -9.38 5.07 -1.49
CA VAL A 237 -10.36 4.18 -0.84
C VAL A 237 -9.90 3.93 0.58
N ALA A 238 -10.83 3.95 1.51
CA ALA A 238 -10.55 3.55 2.88
C ALA A 238 -11.72 2.77 3.49
N ASP A 239 -11.44 1.84 4.38
CA ASP A 239 -12.46 1.15 5.17
C ASP A 239 -12.02 1.02 6.63
N THR A 240 -12.98 0.77 7.52
CA THR A 240 -12.70 0.55 8.94
C THR A 240 -13.35 -0.75 9.39
N MET A 241 -12.53 -1.69 9.85
CA MET A 241 -13.00 -2.98 10.37
C MET A 241 -12.28 -3.29 11.68
N LEU A 242 -13.04 -3.66 12.72
CA LEU A 242 -12.52 -3.96 14.06
C LEU A 242 -11.59 -2.88 14.66
N GLY A 243 -11.70 -1.64 14.17
CA GLY A 243 -10.87 -0.51 14.59
C GLY A 243 -9.55 -0.36 13.83
N HIS A 244 -9.25 -1.25 12.89
CA HIS A 244 -8.20 -1.11 11.89
C HIS A 244 -8.69 -0.24 10.73
N ILE A 245 -7.79 0.48 10.08
CA ILE A 245 -8.08 1.25 8.87
C ILE A 245 -7.37 0.60 7.70
N ARG A 246 -8.10 0.28 6.65
CA ARG A 246 -7.54 -0.23 5.39
C ARG A 246 -7.52 0.88 4.39
N LEU A 247 -6.35 1.29 3.95
CA LEU A 247 -6.14 2.48 3.15
C LEU A 247 -5.51 2.13 1.81
N TYR A 248 -6.16 2.54 0.72
CA TYR A 248 -5.60 2.49 -0.62
C TYR A 248 -5.21 3.89 -1.09
N ILE A 249 -3.95 4.04 -1.51
CA ILE A 249 -3.37 5.28 -2.03
C ILE A 249 -2.69 5.06 -3.39
N LEU A 250 -2.77 6.05 -4.27
CA LEU A 250 -2.24 6.01 -5.65
C LEU A 250 -1.24 7.15 -5.87
N ASN A 251 -0.07 6.85 -6.45
CA ASN A 251 0.90 7.83 -6.90
C ASN A 251 0.40 8.48 -8.20
N TYR A 252 0.03 9.75 -8.12
CA TYR A 252 -0.48 10.50 -9.27
C TYR A 252 0.50 11.56 -9.79
N GLU A 253 1.68 11.64 -9.18
CA GLU A 253 2.72 12.62 -9.53
C GLU A 253 3.80 12.01 -10.43
N HIS A 254 4.20 10.76 -10.16
CA HIS A 254 5.30 10.16 -10.90
C HIS A 254 4.89 9.76 -12.34
N PRO A 255 5.63 10.17 -13.39
CA PRO A 255 5.26 9.94 -14.79
C PRO A 255 4.95 8.47 -15.12
N GLU A 256 5.81 7.54 -14.71
CA GLU A 256 5.60 6.09 -14.91
C GLU A 256 4.26 5.60 -14.34
N CYS A 257 3.88 6.06 -13.16
CA CYS A 257 2.63 5.65 -12.54
C CYS A 257 1.43 6.28 -13.24
N THR A 258 1.56 7.54 -13.68
CA THR A 258 0.51 8.21 -14.44
C THR A 258 0.28 7.55 -15.80
N GLU A 259 1.34 7.18 -16.51
CA GLU A 259 1.26 6.49 -17.80
C GLU A 259 0.63 5.10 -17.64
N ARG A 260 1.03 4.35 -16.62
CA ARG A 260 0.51 3.00 -16.37
C ARG A 260 -0.94 2.98 -15.88
N TYR A 261 -1.38 3.93 -15.06
CA TYR A 261 -2.63 3.77 -14.28
C TYR A 261 -3.65 4.90 -14.42
N ILE A 262 -3.29 6.04 -15.00
CA ILE A 262 -4.15 7.23 -15.01
C ILE A 262 -4.45 7.67 -16.44
N ASN A 263 -3.41 7.75 -17.27
CA ASN A 263 -3.49 8.22 -18.66
C ASN A 263 -3.90 7.04 -19.57
N GLY A 264 -5.11 6.53 -19.39
CA GLY A 264 -5.72 5.47 -20.21
C GLY A 264 -6.99 5.96 -20.89
N GLU A 265 -7.30 5.39 -22.05
CA GLU A 265 -8.39 5.78 -22.98
C GLU A 265 -9.79 5.90 -22.35
#